data_AF-T0ZB10-F1
#
_entry.id   AF-T0ZB10-F1
#
_cell.length_a   1.000
_cell.length_b   1.000
_cell.length_c   1.000
_cell.angle_alpha   90.00
_cell.angle_beta   90.00
_cell.angle_gamma   90.00
#
_symmetry.space_group_name_H-M   'P 1'
#
loop_
_entity.id
_entity.type
_entity.pdbx_description
1 polymer ?
#
loop_
_entity_poly.entity_id
_entity_poly.type
_entity_poly.pdbx_seq_one_letter_code
_entity_poly.pdbx_strand_id
1 'polypeptide(L)'
;MQLGRLDAGSNPTTYSDRQAYGAVASAFGQGANGPFVIVVTLPPSVANSSSALGTLEQNLNTSISSLSNVAHITVPNLSPNKAILYFNVVPTYGPQASQTKALFDNLVNVTLPKVLNGGEKGYVTGNTASGIQFLELVVSKLPIIILFVILAAFIILMATFRSILIPIKAA
;
A
#
# COMPACT_ATOMS: atom_id res chain seq x y z
N MET A 1 -4.77 3.30 -17.60
CA MET A 1 -5.15 1.89 -17.35
C MET A 1 -5.00 1.63 -15.87
N GLN A 2 -6.03 1.09 -15.22
CA GLN A 2 -6.01 0.76 -13.79
C GLN A 2 -5.59 -0.70 -13.65
N LEU A 3 -4.37 -0.92 -13.18
CA LEU A 3 -3.91 -2.22 -12.75
C LEU A 3 -4.19 -2.28 -11.24
N GLY A 4 -4.91 -3.30 -10.79
CA GLY A 4 -5.26 -3.51 -9.40
C GLY A 4 -5.63 -4.97 -9.16
N ARG A 5 -5.40 -5.47 -7.96
CA ARG A 5 -5.78 -6.84 -7.60
C ARG A 5 -7.31 -6.93 -7.62
N LEU A 6 -7.87 -7.86 -8.40
CA LEU A 6 -9.29 -8.17 -8.36
C LEU A 6 -9.64 -8.65 -6.94
N ASP A 7 -10.68 -8.07 -6.37
CA ASP A 7 -11.24 -8.46 -5.07
C ASP A 7 -12.65 -9.04 -5.26
N ALA A 8 -13.29 -9.44 -4.15
CA ALA A 8 -14.65 -9.97 -4.18
C ALA A 8 -15.68 -8.98 -4.73
N GLY A 9 -15.37 -7.67 -4.75
CA GLY A 9 -16.19 -6.64 -5.38
C GLY A 9 -16.26 -6.76 -6.91
N SER A 10 -15.31 -7.48 -7.52
CA SER A 10 -15.27 -7.75 -8.96
C SER A 10 -16.02 -9.05 -9.36
N ASN A 11 -16.43 -9.87 -8.39
CA ASN A 11 -17.11 -11.15 -8.64
C ASN A 11 -18.59 -10.98 -9.02
N PRO A 12 -19.22 -11.98 -9.67
CA PRO A 12 -20.65 -11.95 -9.98
C PRO A 12 -21.52 -11.72 -8.74
N THR A 13 -22.61 -10.96 -8.88
CA THR A 13 -23.52 -10.62 -7.77
C THR A 13 -24.25 -11.81 -7.15
N THR A 14 -24.26 -12.95 -7.85
CA THR A 14 -24.81 -14.21 -7.37
C THR A 14 -23.88 -14.94 -6.40
N TYR A 15 -22.60 -14.56 -6.30
CA TYR A 15 -21.64 -15.24 -5.45
C TYR A 15 -21.73 -14.73 -4.00
N SER A 16 -21.58 -15.64 -3.05
CA SER A 16 -21.71 -15.34 -1.61
C SER A 16 -20.66 -14.34 -1.12
N ASP A 17 -19.44 -14.37 -1.67
CA ASP A 17 -18.36 -13.45 -1.34
C ASP A 17 -18.62 -12.02 -1.84
N ARG A 18 -19.18 -11.86 -3.04
CA ARG A 18 -19.62 -10.56 -3.57
C ARG A 18 -20.75 -9.96 -2.74
N GLN A 19 -21.70 -10.79 -2.32
CA GLN A 19 -22.80 -10.37 -1.45
C GLN A 19 -22.27 -9.93 -0.08
N ALA A 20 -21.36 -10.70 0.51
CA ALA A 20 -20.69 -10.34 1.76
C ALA A 20 -19.92 -9.01 1.64
N TYR A 21 -19.15 -8.84 0.55
CA TYR A 21 -18.42 -7.60 0.26
C TYR A 21 -19.36 -6.38 0.19
N GLY A 22 -20.50 -6.54 -0.50
CA GLY A 22 -21.52 -5.49 -0.60
C GLY A 22 -22.17 -5.18 0.74
N ALA A 23 -22.48 -6.20 1.55
CA ALA A 23 -23.05 -6.02 2.88
C ALA A 23 -22.09 -5.25 3.80
N VAL A 24 -20.81 -5.62 3.82
CA VAL A 24 -19.76 -4.90 4.58
C VAL A 24 -19.63 -3.46 4.09
N ALA A 25 -19.60 -3.24 2.77
CA ALA A 25 -19.50 -1.90 2.21
C ALA A 25 -20.70 -1.02 2.57
N SER A 26 -21.91 -1.59 2.65
CA SER A 26 -23.14 -0.85 2.98
C SER A 26 -23.22 -0.48 4.46
N ALA A 27 -22.79 -1.36 5.36
CA ALA A 27 -22.87 -1.14 6.80
C ALA A 27 -21.69 -0.33 7.36
N PHE A 28 -20.49 -0.50 6.81
CA PHE A 28 -19.24 0.03 7.39
C PHE A 28 -18.46 0.94 6.44
N GLY A 29 -18.98 1.17 5.22
CA GLY A 29 -18.30 1.95 4.18
C GLY A 29 -17.39 1.11 3.30
N GLN A 30 -17.06 1.62 2.11
CA GLN A 30 -16.37 0.83 1.08
C GLN A 30 -14.97 0.37 1.51
N GLY A 31 -14.21 1.20 2.23
CA GLY A 31 -12.86 0.86 2.66
C GLY A 31 -12.80 -0.13 3.82
N ALA A 32 -13.93 -0.50 4.43
CA ALA A 32 -13.99 -1.57 5.43
C ALA A 32 -13.59 -2.93 4.87
N ASN A 33 -13.70 -3.13 3.55
CA ASN A 33 -13.23 -4.34 2.87
C ASN A 33 -11.70 -4.43 2.73
N GLY A 34 -10.96 -3.37 3.07
CA GLY A 34 -9.51 -3.33 2.91
C GLY A 34 -8.83 -2.29 3.79
N PRO A 35 -8.96 -2.38 5.13
CA PRO A 35 -8.29 -1.46 6.04
C PRO A 35 -6.76 -1.57 5.92
N PHE A 36 -6.08 -0.45 6.13
CA PHE A 36 -4.64 -0.42 6.32
C PHE A 36 -4.30 -0.69 7.78
N VAL A 37 -3.22 -1.43 8.01
CA VAL A 37 -2.69 -1.67 9.36
C VAL A 37 -1.38 -0.91 9.48
N ILE A 38 -1.37 0.15 10.28
CA ILE A 38 -0.16 0.92 10.53
C ILE A 38 0.55 0.34 11.75
N VAL A 39 1.83 0.07 11.60
CA VAL A 39 2.70 -0.51 12.62
C VAL A 39 3.87 0.43 12.82
N VAL A 40 4.05 0.92 14.05
CA VAL A 40 5.14 1.83 14.43
C VAL A 40 6.05 1.11 15.42
N THR A 41 7.32 0.97 15.09
CA THR A 41 8.33 0.48 16.04
C THR A 41 8.80 1.62 16.92
N LEU A 42 8.72 1.41 18.23
CA LEU A 42 9.02 2.40 19.26
C LEU A 42 10.42 2.15 19.82
N PRO A 43 11.29 3.18 19.86
CA PRO A 43 12.55 3.07 20.59
C PRO A 43 12.28 3.00 22.11
N PRO A 44 13.21 2.41 22.91
CA PRO A 44 13.04 2.29 24.36
C PRO A 44 12.81 3.63 25.08
N SER A 45 13.34 4.73 24.55
CA SER A 45 13.15 6.09 25.06
C SER A 45 11.69 6.53 25.04
N VAL A 46 10.94 6.11 24.01
CA VAL A 46 9.52 6.42 23.84
C VAL A 46 8.67 5.38 24.56
N ALA A 47 8.97 4.09 24.40
CA ALA A 47 8.21 2.99 24.99
C ALA A 47 8.10 3.05 26.53
N ASN A 48 9.10 3.62 27.21
CA ASN A 48 9.13 3.76 28.67
C ASN A 48 8.57 5.09 29.18
N SER A 49 8.21 6.02 28.29
CA SER A 49 7.71 7.35 28.65
C SER A 49 6.26 7.51 28.24
N SER A 50 5.35 7.49 29.22
CA SER A 50 3.91 7.63 28.97
C SER A 50 3.55 8.98 28.31
N SER A 51 4.30 10.04 28.59
CA SER A 51 4.08 11.36 27.96
C SER A 51 4.53 11.38 26.50
N ALA A 52 5.65 10.73 26.17
CA ALA A 52 6.12 10.61 24.79
C ALA A 52 5.15 9.75 23.94
N LEU A 53 4.66 8.64 24.51
CA LEU A 53 3.66 7.79 23.87
C LEU A 53 2.35 8.54 23.61
N GLY A 54 1.81 9.23 24.62
CA GLY A 54 0.57 10.00 24.44
C GLY A 54 0.70 11.11 23.38
N THR A 55 1.86 11.78 23.34
CA THR A 55 2.13 12.79 22.31
C THR A 55 2.22 12.18 20.91
N LEU A 56 2.86 11.03 20.78
CA LEU A 56 2.97 10.31 19.50
C LEU A 56 1.61 9.81 19.01
N GLU A 57 0.81 9.20 19.89
CA GLU A 57 -0.55 8.75 19.58
C GLU A 57 -1.44 9.91 19.12
N GLN A 58 -1.39 11.04 19.85
CA GLN A 58 -2.13 12.24 19.48
C GLN A 58 -1.67 12.78 18.12
N ASN A 59 -0.36 12.88 17.87
CA ASN A 59 0.17 13.38 16.61
C ASN A 59 -0.19 12.48 15.43
N LEU A 60 -0.13 11.15 15.60
CA LEU A 60 -0.55 10.17 14.60
C LEU A 60 -2.05 10.32 14.31
N ASN A 61 -2.87 10.35 15.37
CA ASN A 61 -4.31 10.48 15.22
C ASN A 61 -4.69 11.79 14.49
N THR A 62 -4.10 12.92 14.87
CA THR A 62 -4.40 14.22 14.28
C THR A 62 -3.93 14.30 12.82
N SER A 63 -2.71 13.82 12.53
CA SER A 63 -2.15 13.88 11.18
C SER A 63 -2.89 12.96 10.22
N ILE A 64 -3.31 11.77 10.67
CA ILE A 64 -4.02 10.81 9.83
C ILE A 64 -5.49 11.22 9.68
N SER A 65 -6.13 11.71 10.74
CA SER A 65 -7.51 12.20 10.66
C SER A 65 -7.66 13.45 9.79
N SER A 66 -6.58 14.22 9.59
CA SER A 66 -6.58 15.37 8.69
C SER A 66 -6.60 15.01 7.19
N LEU A 67 -6.40 13.73 6.84
CA LEU A 67 -6.40 13.28 5.45
C LEU A 67 -7.85 13.09 4.96
N SER A 68 -8.18 13.69 3.82
CA SER A 68 -9.54 13.72 3.26
C SER A 68 -10.13 12.36 2.86
N ASN A 69 -9.33 11.29 2.84
CA ASN A 69 -9.72 9.95 2.38
C ASN A 69 -9.71 8.89 3.49
N VAL A 70 -9.68 9.32 4.76
CA VAL A 70 -9.77 8.43 5.93
C VAL A 70 -11.19 8.49 6.48
N ALA A 71 -11.87 7.34 6.56
CA ALA A 71 -13.20 7.26 7.16
C ALA A 71 -13.13 7.07 8.68
N HIS A 72 -12.23 6.19 9.15
CA HIS A 72 -12.12 5.88 10.56
C HIS A 72 -10.70 5.39 10.92
N ILE A 73 -10.28 5.68 12.16
CA ILE A 73 -9.04 5.19 12.74
C ILE A 73 -9.40 4.50 14.06
N THR A 74 -8.91 3.27 14.25
CA THR A 74 -9.11 2.56 15.52
C THR A 74 -8.17 3.07 16.60
N VAL A 75 -8.55 2.88 17.87
CA VAL A 75 -7.68 3.20 19.01
C VAL A 75 -6.33 2.48 18.88
N PRO A 76 -5.20 3.19 19.03
CA PRO A 76 -3.88 2.57 19.02
C PRO A 76 -3.72 1.53 20.11
N ASN A 77 -3.11 0.40 19.75
CA ASN A 77 -2.81 -0.68 20.68
C ASN A 77 -1.30 -0.89 20.76
N LEU A 78 -0.81 -1.11 21.98
CA LEU A 78 0.58 -1.46 22.23
C LEU A 78 0.75 -2.98 22.25
N SER A 79 1.88 -3.44 21.75
CA SER A 79 2.31 -4.81 21.94
C SER A 79 2.62 -5.10 23.41
N PRO A 80 2.57 -6.37 23.87
CA PRO A 80 2.87 -6.73 25.25
C PRO A 80 4.26 -6.28 25.72
N ASN A 81 5.23 -6.21 24.80
CA ASN A 81 6.59 -5.74 25.06
C ASN A 81 6.78 -4.21 24.90
N LYS A 82 5.71 -3.46 24.63
CA LYS A 82 5.69 -2.00 24.38
C LYS A 82 6.62 -1.51 23.25
N ALA A 83 7.17 -2.42 22.46
CA ALA A 83 8.08 -2.08 21.37
C ALA A 83 7.35 -1.70 20.07
N ILE A 84 6.06 -2.00 19.97
CA ILE A 84 5.27 -1.80 18.76
C ILE A 84 3.94 -1.13 19.14
N LEU A 85 3.59 -0.08 18.42
CA LEU A 85 2.27 0.51 18.39
C LEU A 85 1.60 0.13 17.07
N TYR A 86 0.38 -0.38 17.10
CA TYR A 86 -0.36 -0.71 15.88
C TYR A 86 -1.80 -0.23 15.94
N PHE A 87 -2.33 0.14 14.78
CA PHE A 87 -3.71 0.61 14.63
C PHE A 87 -4.19 0.44 13.19
N ASN A 88 -5.50 0.37 13.03
CA ASN A 88 -6.13 0.25 11.72
C ASN A 88 -6.62 1.61 11.23
N VAL A 89 -6.39 1.88 9.95
CA VAL A 89 -6.91 3.03 9.22
C VAL A 89 -7.84 2.52 8.14
N VAL A 90 -9.11 2.88 8.24
CA VAL A 90 -10.16 2.51 7.28
C VAL A 90 -10.27 3.63 6.25
N PRO A 91 -9.97 3.37 4.96
CA PRO A 91 -10.17 4.36 3.90
C PRO A 91 -11.65 4.65 3.65
N THR A 92 -11.96 5.80 3.06
CA THR A 92 -13.33 6.12 2.62
C THR A 92 -13.76 5.29 1.40
N TYR A 93 -12.81 4.98 0.52
CA TYR A 93 -13.04 4.28 -0.75
C TYR A 93 -12.59 2.82 -0.68
N GLY A 94 -13.08 1.99 -1.61
CA GLY A 94 -12.67 0.59 -1.71
C GLY A 94 -11.17 0.40 -1.98
N PRO A 95 -10.63 -0.80 -1.74
CA PRO A 95 -9.20 -1.11 -1.89
C PRO A 95 -8.67 -0.95 -3.32
N GLN A 96 -9.54 -1.04 -4.33
CA GLN A 96 -9.20 -0.85 -5.74
C GLN A 96 -9.25 0.62 -6.21
N ALA A 97 -9.77 1.53 -5.39
CA ALA A 97 -9.92 2.93 -5.79
C ALA A 97 -8.58 3.66 -5.84
N SER A 98 -8.40 4.54 -6.84
CA SER A 98 -7.21 5.40 -6.95
C SER A 98 -6.99 6.28 -5.73
N GLN A 99 -8.07 6.70 -5.07
CA GLN A 99 -8.06 7.51 -3.86
C GLN A 99 -7.42 6.74 -2.69
N THR A 100 -7.65 5.43 -2.61
CA THR A 100 -7.05 4.55 -1.61
C THR A 100 -5.56 4.37 -1.85
N LYS A 101 -5.14 4.27 -3.12
CA LYS A 101 -3.72 4.30 -3.48
C LYS A 101 -3.07 5.64 -3.09
N ALA A 102 -3.69 6.76 -3.45
CA ALA A 102 -3.17 8.08 -3.11
C ALA A 102 -3.08 8.27 -1.57
N LEU A 103 -4.02 7.71 -0.82
CA LEU A 103 -3.95 7.68 0.64
C LEU A 103 -2.74 6.88 1.14
N PHE A 104 -2.50 5.69 0.58
CA PHE A 104 -1.33 4.89 0.89
C PHE A 104 -0.02 5.64 0.61
N ASP A 105 0.11 6.23 -0.58
CA ASP A 105 1.29 6.99 -0.99
C ASP A 105 1.54 8.18 -0.04
N ASN A 106 0.48 8.90 0.35
CA ASN A 106 0.59 10.01 1.31
C ASN A 106 0.98 9.54 2.71
N LEU A 107 0.41 8.43 3.19
CA LEU A 107 0.76 7.87 4.49
C LEU A 107 2.24 7.49 4.56
N VAL A 108 2.73 6.78 3.54
CA VAL A 108 4.10 6.27 3.49
C VAL A 108 5.12 7.38 3.24
N ASN A 109 4.86 8.30 2.31
CA ASN A 109 5.86 9.26 1.86
C ASN A 109 5.80 10.62 2.59
N VAL A 110 4.66 10.97 3.20
CA VAL A 110 4.46 12.30 3.79
C VAL A 110 4.15 12.22 5.28
N THR A 111 3.08 11.51 5.65
CA THR A 111 2.55 11.57 7.02
C THR A 111 3.43 10.82 8.01
N LEU A 112 3.80 9.56 7.74
CA LEU A 112 4.63 8.79 8.65
C LEU A 112 6.03 9.38 8.82
N PRO A 113 6.77 9.77 7.76
CA PRO A 113 8.08 10.40 7.92
C PRO A 113 8.00 11.73 8.70
N LYS A 114 6.92 12.51 8.52
CA LYS A 114 6.74 13.79 9.23
C LYS A 114 6.46 13.60 10.73
N VAL A 115 5.73 12.55 11.11
CA VAL A 115 5.39 12.29 12.51
C VAL A 115 6.49 11.51 13.24
N LEU A 116 7.24 10.65 12.55
CA LEU A 116 8.21 9.71 13.12
C LEU A 116 9.67 10.19 13.04
N ASN A 117 9.89 11.47 13.32
CA ASN A 117 11.23 12.09 13.25
C ASN A 117 12.14 11.75 14.46
N GLY A 118 11.65 11.02 15.47
CA GLY A 118 12.34 10.74 16.74
C GLY A 118 13.11 9.41 16.79
N GLY A 119 13.25 8.72 15.66
CA GLY A 119 13.88 7.40 15.58
C GLY A 119 12.88 6.22 15.59
N GLU A 120 11.59 6.51 15.58
CA GLU A 120 10.54 5.55 15.30
C GLU A 120 10.53 5.16 13.81
N LYS A 121 10.03 3.97 13.48
CA LYS A 121 9.80 3.57 12.07
C LYS A 121 8.36 3.12 11.89
N GLY A 122 7.69 3.71 10.90
CA GLY A 122 6.31 3.44 10.58
C GLY A 122 6.21 2.59 9.32
N TYR A 123 5.39 1.56 9.37
CA TYR A 123 5.10 0.68 8.26
C TYR A 123 3.59 0.65 8.04
N VAL A 124 3.17 0.89 6.80
CA VAL A 124 1.79 0.69 6.37
C VAL A 124 1.68 -0.71 5.79
N THR A 125 0.82 -1.53 6.39
CA THR A 125 0.67 -2.95 6.08
C THR A 125 -0.81 -3.30 5.88
N GLY A 126 -1.12 -4.60 5.74
CA GLY A 126 -2.46 -5.10 5.40
C GLY A 126 -2.58 -5.51 3.93
N ASN A 127 -3.64 -6.26 3.62
CA ASN A 127 -3.84 -6.86 2.29
C ASN A 127 -3.84 -5.81 1.15
N THR A 128 -4.49 -4.67 1.38
CA THR A 128 -4.55 -3.57 0.41
C THR A 128 -3.18 -2.94 0.18
N ALA A 129 -2.44 -2.65 1.26
CA ALA A 129 -1.11 -2.06 1.20
C ALA A 129 -0.12 -2.95 0.45
N SER A 130 -0.09 -4.25 0.77
CA SER A 130 0.76 -5.22 0.07
C SER A 130 0.39 -5.35 -1.40
N GLY A 131 -0.90 -5.30 -1.74
CA GLY A 131 -1.37 -5.29 -3.12
C GLY A 131 -0.85 -4.08 -3.91
N ILE A 132 -0.90 -2.89 -3.31
CA ILE A 132 -0.38 -1.65 -3.91
C ILE A 132 1.15 -1.74 -4.09
N GLN A 133 1.89 -2.11 -3.06
CA GLN A 133 3.35 -2.21 -3.11
C GLN A 133 3.82 -3.23 -4.15
N PHE A 134 3.17 -4.38 -4.24
CA PHE A 134 3.51 -5.39 -5.24
C PHE A 134 3.31 -4.85 -6.65
N LEU A 135 2.21 -4.13 -6.88
CA LEU A 135 1.91 -3.55 -8.18
C LEU A 135 2.91 -2.48 -8.58
N GLU A 136 3.28 -1.60 -7.65
CA GLU A 136 4.33 -0.61 -7.87
C GLU A 136 5.68 -1.26 -8.17
N LEU A 137 6.02 -2.34 -7.44
CA LEU A 137 7.24 -3.09 -7.69
C LEU A 137 7.24 -3.67 -9.11
N VAL A 138 6.15 -4.32 -9.53
CA VAL A 138 6.01 -4.88 -10.88
C VAL A 138 6.16 -3.79 -11.93
N VAL A 139 5.41 -2.68 -11.80
CA VAL A 139 5.45 -1.56 -12.73
C VAL A 139 6.83 -0.93 -12.80
N SER A 140 7.53 -0.77 -11.67
CA SER A 140 8.88 -0.22 -11.62
C SER A 140 9.91 -1.09 -12.37
N LYS A 141 9.66 -2.41 -12.47
CA LYS A 141 10.55 -3.36 -13.16
C LYS A 141 10.20 -3.57 -14.63
N LEU A 142 9.00 -3.17 -15.08
CA LEU A 142 8.58 -3.31 -16.48
C LEU A 142 9.60 -2.73 -17.48
N PRO A 143 10.18 -1.53 -17.29
CA PRO A 143 11.16 -0.99 -18.24
C PRO A 143 12.40 -1.88 -18.38
N ILE A 144 12.89 -2.44 -17.27
CA ILE A 144 14.07 -3.32 -17.25
C ILE A 144 13.74 -4.65 -17.94
N ILE A 145 12.56 -5.21 -17.68
CA ILE A 145 12.10 -6.45 -18.33
C ILE A 145 11.96 -6.24 -19.84
N ILE A 146 11.32 -5.15 -20.27
CA ILE A 146 11.16 -4.81 -21.69
C ILE A 146 12.53 -4.66 -22.36
N LEU A 147 13.45 -3.91 -21.74
CA LEU A 147 14.80 -3.72 -22.28
C LEU A 147 15.55 -5.06 -22.41
N PHE A 148 15.46 -5.92 -21.39
CA PHE A 148 16.11 -7.23 -21.41
C PHE A 148 15.56 -8.11 -22.55
N VAL A 149 14.24 -8.14 -22.74
CA VAL A 149 13.61 -8.91 -23.82
C VAL A 149 14.02 -8.39 -25.19
N ILE A 150 14.04 -7.06 -25.38
CA ILE A 150 14.47 -6.43 -26.65
C ILE A 150 15.93 -6.79 -26.96
N LEU A 151 16.83 -6.68 -25.97
CA LEU A 151 18.25 -7.02 -26.14
C LEU A 151 18.43 -8.52 -26.43
N ALA A 152 17.73 -9.39 -25.72
CA ALA A 152 17.80 -10.83 -25.96
C ALA A 152 17.30 -11.19 -27.36
N ALA A 153 16.16 -10.63 -27.80
CA ALA A 153 15.63 -10.82 -29.15
C ALA A 153 16.60 -10.30 -30.22
N PHE A 154 17.21 -9.13 -29.99
CA PHE A 154 18.22 -8.55 -30.87
C PHE A 154 19.45 -9.45 -31.02
N ILE A 155 19.98 -10.01 -29.92
CA ILE A 155 21.12 -10.93 -29.94
C ILE A 155 20.78 -12.21 -30.70
N ILE A 156 19.59 -12.78 -30.46
CA ILE A 156 19.14 -13.99 -31.17
C ILE A 156 19.04 -13.70 -32.67
N LEU A 157 18.40 -12.60 -33.07
CA LEU A 157 18.30 -12.21 -34.48
C LEU A 157 19.68 -11.97 -35.11
N MET A 158 20.60 -11.32 -34.39
CA MET A 158 21.97 -11.13 -34.86
C MET A 158 22.68 -12.46 -35.08
N ALA A 159 22.51 -13.43 -34.17
CA ALA A 159 23.10 -14.76 -34.30
C ALA A 159 22.51 -15.55 -35.47
N THR A 160 21.19 -15.47 -35.69
CA THR A 160 20.51 -16.18 -36.78
C THR A 160 20.87 -15.61 -38.15
N PHE A 161 20.90 -14.28 -38.30
CA PHE A 161 21.14 -13.65 -39.60
C PHE A 161 22.61 -13.31 -39.87
N ARG A 162 23.51 -13.49 -38.88
CA ARG A 162 24.93 -13.06 -38.91
C ARG A 162 25.11 -11.63 -39.47
N SER A 163 24.11 -10.77 -39.28
CA SER A 163 24.03 -9.45 -39.90
C SER A 163 23.33 -8.47 -38.97
N ILE A 164 23.99 -7.34 -38.72
CA ILE A 164 23.55 -6.26 -37.82
C ILE A 164 22.40 -5.43 -38.42
N LEU A 165 22.18 -5.48 -39.73
CA LEU A 165 21.24 -4.58 -40.44
C LEU A 165 19.77 -5.03 -40.39
N ILE A 166 19.50 -6.33 -40.23
CA ILE A 166 18.13 -6.88 -40.23
C ILE A 166 17.38 -6.59 -38.91
N PRO A 167 18.00 -6.75 -37.72
CA PRO A 167 17.31 -6.55 -36.44
C PRO A 167 16.92 -5.08 -36.15
N ILE A 168 17.75 -4.10 -36.57
CA ILE A 168 17.47 -2.66 -36.36
C ILE A 168 16.24 -2.18 -37.13
N LYS A 169 15.89 -2.83 -38.24
CA LYS A 169 14.74 -2.44 -39.07
C LYS A 169 13.41 -3.07 -38.60
N ALA A 170 13.49 -4.10 -37.75
CA ALA A 170 12.35 -4.88 -37.28
C ALA A 170 11.94 -4.57 -35.84
N ALA A 171 12.86 -4.08 -35.01
CA ALA A 171 12.58 -3.47 -33.71
C ALA A 171 12.09 -2.03 -33.90
#